data_AF-A0A0N8Q4M5-F1
#
_entry.id   AF-A0A0N8Q4M5-F1
#
_cell.length_a   1.000
_cell.length_b   1.000
_cell.length_c   1.000
_cell.angle_alpha   90.00
_cell.angle_beta   90.00
_cell.angle_gamma   90.00
#
_symmetry.space_group_name_H-M   'P 1'
#
loop_
_entity.id
_entity.type
_entity.pdbx_description
1 polymer ?
#
loop_
_entity_poly.entity_id
_entity_poly.type
_entity_poly.pdbx_seq_one_letter_code
_entity_poly.pdbx_strand_id
1 'polypeptide(L)'
;MINPANIESQLELYAMSFTFYQPSNTKSLSYHLFMKVDLIIQNHTTSIYDLSTLTSATSDVDALIRKLKVAYGHVNDDLNEIEYPKFLAKLQALKVGKFIVSYHNSITHLLKLLLYIFSESGNPTEVTTEIDSFLSNFIKNLQPRAKQTKKFKDIVNFDIGDSNQLLNKIRKKQLDIIFDDDF
;
A
#
# COMPACT_ATOMS: atom_id res chain seq x y z
N MET A 1 -16.59 -14.78 12.42
CA MET A 1 -17.06 -13.58 11.69
C MET A 1 -15.97 -12.53 11.71
N ILE A 2 -15.66 -11.90 10.57
CA ILE A 2 -14.68 -10.81 10.51
C ILE A 2 -15.44 -9.52 10.82
N ASN A 3 -15.00 -8.75 11.82
CA ASN A 3 -15.64 -7.49 12.19
C ASN A 3 -15.34 -6.43 11.12
N PRO A 4 -16.36 -5.86 10.45
CA PRO A 4 -16.20 -4.83 9.41
C PRO A 4 -15.40 -3.59 9.86
N ALA A 5 -15.63 -3.10 11.08
CA ALA A 5 -14.90 -1.95 11.64
C ALA A 5 -13.41 -2.26 11.84
N ASN A 6 -13.06 -3.54 12.04
CA ASN A 6 -11.68 -3.98 12.16
C ASN A 6 -10.95 -3.97 10.80
N ILE A 7 -11.67 -4.12 9.67
CA ILE A 7 -11.05 -4.07 8.34
C ILE A 7 -10.73 -2.63 7.95
N GLU A 8 -11.68 -1.70 8.11
CA GLU A 8 -11.47 -0.28 7.82
C GLU A 8 -10.28 0.28 8.62
N SER A 9 -10.28 0.08 9.95
CA SER A 9 -9.18 0.55 10.79
C SER A 9 -7.85 -0.12 10.44
N GLN A 10 -7.84 -1.38 10.00
CA GLN A 10 -6.61 -2.03 9.55
C GLN A 10 -6.10 -1.49 8.21
N LEU A 11 -6.99 -1.09 7.30
CA LEU A 11 -6.61 -0.43 6.03
C LEU A 11 -6.06 0.97 6.27
N GLU A 12 -6.68 1.74 7.16
CA GLU A 12 -6.19 3.05 7.59
C GLU A 12 -4.82 2.93 8.27
N LEU A 13 -4.68 2.00 9.22
CA LEU A 13 -3.39 1.72 9.88
C LEU A 13 -2.34 1.25 8.89
N TYR A 14 -2.72 0.44 7.90
CA TYR A 14 -1.81 0.01 6.83
C TYR A 14 -1.30 1.20 6.02
N ALA A 15 -2.20 2.08 5.57
CA ALA A 15 -1.84 3.27 4.80
C ALA A 15 -0.91 4.19 5.60
N MET A 16 -1.24 4.47 6.87
CA MET A 16 -0.39 5.26 7.76
C MET A 16 0.99 4.60 7.98
N SER A 17 1.00 3.29 8.22
CA SER A 17 2.25 2.54 8.44
C SER A 17 3.13 2.56 7.20
N PHE A 18 2.53 2.45 6.00
CA PHE A 18 3.27 2.54 4.75
C PHE A 18 3.98 3.89 4.66
N THR A 19 3.24 5.01 4.76
CA THR A 19 3.78 6.38 4.69
C THR A 19 4.91 6.62 5.70
N PHE A 20 4.85 6.01 6.89
CA PHE A 20 5.90 6.12 7.91
C PHE A 20 7.28 5.61 7.44
N TYR A 21 7.31 4.64 6.53
CA TYR A 21 8.55 4.09 5.97
C TYR A 21 9.07 4.85 4.74
N GLN A 22 8.53 6.03 4.44
CA GLN A 22 9.01 6.85 3.33
C GLN A 22 10.54 7.09 3.40
N PRO A 23 11.26 7.06 2.26
CA PRO A 23 12.67 7.42 2.23
C PRO A 23 12.92 8.85 2.72
N SER A 24 13.98 9.10 3.50
CA SER A 24 14.24 10.44 4.04
C SER A 24 14.75 11.44 2.99
N ASN A 25 15.40 10.96 1.92
CA ASN A 25 15.89 11.82 0.85
C ASN A 25 14.77 12.14 -0.16
N THR A 26 14.11 13.28 0.03
CA THR A 26 12.96 13.72 -0.80
C THR A 26 13.31 14.01 -2.26
N LYS A 27 14.60 14.18 -2.58
CA LYS A 27 15.09 14.37 -3.95
C LYS A 27 15.47 13.05 -4.62
N SER A 28 15.49 11.94 -3.87
CA SER A 28 15.82 10.64 -4.43
C SER A 28 14.67 10.11 -5.28
N LEU A 29 15.01 9.35 -6.32
CA LEU A 29 14.00 8.66 -7.09
C LEU A 29 13.21 7.65 -6.23
N SER A 30 13.88 6.93 -5.33
CA SER A 30 13.19 5.98 -4.45
C SER A 30 12.06 6.66 -3.67
N TYR A 31 12.28 7.90 -3.21
CA TYR A 31 11.22 8.70 -2.61
C TYR A 31 10.10 9.00 -3.58
N HIS A 32 10.42 9.44 -4.79
CA HIS A 32 9.43 9.78 -5.81
C HIS A 32 8.53 8.58 -6.20
N LEU A 33 9.14 7.42 -6.49
CA LEU A 33 8.41 6.18 -6.76
C LEU A 33 7.57 5.74 -5.56
N PHE A 34 8.13 5.87 -4.35
CA PHE A 34 7.40 5.59 -3.12
C PHE A 34 6.13 6.45 -3.01
N MET A 35 6.22 7.76 -3.28
CA MET A 35 5.07 8.67 -3.22
C MET A 35 3.99 8.30 -4.24
N LYS A 36 4.37 7.81 -5.43
CA LYS A 36 3.40 7.34 -6.43
C LYS A 36 2.67 6.09 -5.97
N VAL A 37 3.38 5.14 -5.36
CA VAL A 37 2.77 3.93 -4.80
C VAL A 37 1.91 4.25 -3.58
N ASP A 38 2.34 5.17 -2.72
CA ASP A 38 1.52 5.68 -1.61
C ASP A 38 0.21 6.25 -2.15
N LEU A 39 0.24 7.07 -3.21
CA LEU A 39 -0.96 7.62 -3.81
C LEU A 39 -1.91 6.52 -4.34
N ILE A 40 -1.40 5.42 -4.89
CA ILE A 40 -2.22 4.25 -5.25
C ILE A 40 -2.90 3.67 -4.01
N ILE A 41 -2.14 3.48 -2.92
CA ILE A 41 -2.67 2.95 -1.65
C ILE A 41 -3.77 3.85 -1.10
N GLN A 42 -3.56 5.17 -1.05
CA GLN A 42 -4.56 6.13 -0.56
C GLN A 42 -5.85 6.12 -1.42
N ASN A 43 -5.74 5.96 -2.74
CA ASN A 43 -6.91 5.83 -3.62
C ASN A 43 -7.65 4.51 -3.41
N HIS A 44 -6.94 3.41 -3.21
CA HIS A 44 -7.57 2.12 -2.91
C HIS A 44 -8.21 2.10 -1.52
N THR A 45 -7.53 2.60 -0.47
CA THR A 45 -8.06 2.56 0.90
C THR A 45 -9.38 3.32 1.04
N THR A 46 -9.56 4.42 0.29
CA THR A 46 -10.81 5.19 0.28
C THR A 46 -11.95 4.53 -0.51
N SER A 47 -11.64 3.53 -1.34
CA SER A 47 -12.59 2.84 -2.23
C SER A 47 -12.82 1.35 -1.88
N ILE A 48 -12.13 0.82 -0.86
CA ILE A 48 -12.35 -0.53 -0.33
C ILE A 48 -13.47 -0.50 0.71
N TYR A 49 -14.57 -1.18 0.40
CA TYR A 49 -15.77 -1.26 1.23
C TYR A 49 -16.08 -2.67 1.74
N ASP A 50 -15.47 -3.68 1.13
CA ASP A 50 -15.63 -5.09 1.44
C ASP A 50 -14.37 -5.91 1.04
N LEU A 51 -14.37 -7.23 1.28
CA LEU A 51 -13.27 -8.10 0.83
C LEU A 51 -13.18 -8.23 -0.70
N SER A 52 -14.30 -8.07 -1.41
CA SER A 52 -14.36 -8.16 -2.88
C SER A 52 -13.64 -6.99 -3.53
N THR A 53 -13.84 -5.79 -3.01
CA THR A 53 -13.17 -4.56 -3.43
C THR A 53 -11.69 -4.59 -3.08
N LEU A 54 -11.29 -5.14 -1.93
CA LEU A 54 -9.87 -5.38 -1.60
C LEU A 54 -9.22 -6.39 -2.57
N THR A 55 -9.90 -7.49 -2.87
CA THR A 55 -9.43 -8.48 -3.84
C THR A 55 -9.26 -7.85 -5.22
N SER A 56 -10.23 -7.03 -5.61
CA SER A 56 -10.18 -6.35 -6.90
C SER A 56 -9.07 -5.29 -6.96
N ALA A 57 -8.83 -4.53 -5.88
CA ALA A 57 -7.71 -3.59 -5.80
C ALA A 57 -6.36 -4.33 -5.89
N THR A 58 -6.27 -5.53 -5.31
CA THR A 58 -5.10 -6.42 -5.47
C THR A 58 -4.92 -6.81 -6.94
N SER A 59 -5.99 -7.26 -7.61
CA SER A 59 -5.97 -7.59 -9.04
C SER A 59 -5.57 -6.42 -9.93
N ASP A 60 -5.98 -5.19 -9.58
CA ASP A 60 -5.61 -3.97 -10.32
C ASP A 60 -4.10 -3.72 -10.22
N VAL A 61 -3.51 -3.89 -9.03
CA VAL A 61 -2.05 -3.79 -8.82
C VAL A 61 -1.31 -4.91 -9.57
N ASP A 62 -1.78 -6.15 -9.51
CA ASP A 62 -1.17 -7.26 -10.25
C ASP A 62 -1.24 -7.06 -11.76
N ALA A 63 -2.33 -6.50 -12.28
CA ALA A 63 -2.46 -6.15 -13.69
C ALA A 63 -1.49 -5.04 -14.09
N LEU A 64 -1.28 -4.05 -13.23
CA LEU A 64 -0.27 -3.02 -13.41
C LEU A 64 1.15 -3.61 -13.45
N ILE A 65 1.49 -4.50 -12.52
CA ILE A 65 2.78 -5.21 -12.49
C ILE A 65 3.01 -5.97 -13.79
N ARG A 66 2.03 -6.75 -14.25
CA ARG A 66 2.13 -7.48 -15.53
C ARG A 66 2.36 -6.55 -16.72
N LYS A 67 1.63 -5.43 -16.79
CA LYS A 67 1.80 -4.42 -17.85
C LYS A 67 3.21 -3.82 -17.84
N LEU A 68 3.72 -3.45 -16.66
CA LEU A 68 5.08 -2.91 -16.51
C LEU A 68 6.14 -3.95 -16.90
N LYS A 69 6.01 -5.19 -16.44
CA LYS A 69 6.94 -6.27 -16.83
C LYS A 69 6.98 -6.47 -18.35
N VAL A 70 5.83 -6.46 -19.03
CA VAL A 70 5.78 -6.58 -20.50
C VAL A 70 6.38 -5.35 -21.18
N ALA A 71 6.04 -4.14 -20.72
CA ALA A 71 6.50 -2.90 -21.34
C ALA A 71 8.02 -2.73 -21.29
N TYR A 72 8.65 -3.20 -20.21
CA TYR A 72 10.09 -3.06 -19.99
C TYR A 72 10.87 -4.37 -20.16
N GLY A 73 10.24 -5.46 -20.63
CA GLY A 73 10.92 -6.72 -20.93
C GLY A 73 11.29 -7.61 -19.74
N HIS A 74 10.78 -7.33 -18.54
CA HIS A 74 11.13 -7.99 -17.27
C HIS A 74 10.16 -9.11 -16.85
N VAL A 75 9.60 -9.85 -17.81
CA VAL A 75 8.58 -10.88 -17.54
C VAL A 75 9.14 -12.02 -16.69
N ASN A 76 10.38 -12.43 -16.97
CA ASN A 76 11.02 -13.61 -16.38
C ASN A 76 11.94 -13.28 -15.19
N ASP A 77 12.10 -12.02 -14.84
CA ASP A 77 13.07 -11.60 -13.83
C ASP A 77 12.56 -11.91 -12.42
N ASP A 78 13.43 -12.54 -11.62
CA ASP A 78 13.19 -12.78 -10.20
C ASP A 78 13.62 -11.57 -9.37
N LEU A 79 12.63 -10.78 -8.97
CA LEU A 79 12.82 -9.58 -8.16
C LEU A 79 13.18 -9.86 -6.69
N ASN A 80 13.42 -11.11 -6.29
CA ASN A 80 13.84 -11.43 -4.93
C ASN A 80 15.35 -11.53 -4.77
N GLU A 81 16.09 -11.74 -5.86
CA GLU A 81 17.56 -11.86 -5.83
C GLU A 81 18.28 -10.51 -5.91
N ILE A 82 17.53 -9.43 -6.12
CA ILE A 82 18.05 -8.07 -6.27
C ILE A 82 18.23 -7.41 -4.90
N GLU A 83 19.34 -6.67 -4.73
CA GLU A 83 19.55 -5.82 -3.58
C GLU A 83 18.75 -4.52 -3.69
N TYR A 84 17.89 -4.27 -2.71
CA TYR A 84 17.04 -3.08 -2.68
C TYR A 84 17.41 -2.11 -1.55
N PRO A 85 17.04 -0.83 -1.67
CA PRO A 85 17.21 0.14 -0.59
C PRO A 85 16.55 -0.32 0.72
N LYS A 86 17.18 -0.01 1.86
CA LYS A 86 16.80 -0.48 3.20
C LYS A 86 15.34 -0.25 3.59
N PHE A 87 14.68 0.79 3.06
CA PHE A 87 13.26 1.05 3.36
C PHE A 87 12.35 -0.09 2.88
N LEU A 88 12.73 -0.79 1.79
CA LEU A 88 11.93 -1.87 1.23
C LEU A 88 11.94 -3.11 2.14
N ALA A 89 13.09 -3.42 2.76
CA ALA A 89 13.18 -4.47 3.76
C ALA A 89 12.27 -4.19 4.98
N LYS A 90 12.19 -2.92 5.40
CA LYS A 90 11.27 -2.50 6.48
C LYS A 90 9.80 -2.65 6.07
N LEU A 91 9.46 -2.26 4.84
CA LEU A 91 8.10 -2.45 4.30
C LEU A 91 7.73 -3.94 4.22
N GLN A 92 8.62 -4.80 3.72
CA GLN A 92 8.42 -6.25 3.65
C GLN A 92 8.17 -6.89 5.01
N ALA A 93 8.84 -6.38 6.05
CA ALA A 93 8.69 -6.86 7.42
C ALA A 93 7.41 -6.35 8.11
N LEU A 94 6.63 -5.48 7.46
CA LEU A 94 5.43 -4.91 8.04
C LEU A 94 4.40 -6.01 8.34
N LYS A 95 4.02 -6.12 9.62
CA LYS A 95 2.97 -7.05 10.06
C LYS A 95 1.60 -6.47 9.70
N VAL A 96 1.04 -6.91 8.58
CA VAL A 96 -0.29 -6.51 8.12
C VAL A 96 -1.37 -7.52 8.54
N GLY A 97 -2.62 -7.07 8.57
CA GLY A 97 -3.77 -7.94 8.80
C GLY A 97 -3.86 -9.08 7.78
N LYS A 98 -4.34 -10.26 8.20
CA LYS A 98 -4.41 -11.48 7.35
C LYS A 98 -5.06 -11.23 5.98
N PHE A 99 -6.10 -10.41 5.91
CA PHE A 99 -6.81 -10.09 4.67
C PHE A 99 -6.09 -9.05 3.79
N ILE A 100 -5.13 -8.29 4.34
CA ILE A 100 -4.34 -7.29 3.62
C ILE A 100 -3.06 -7.91 3.04
N VAL A 101 -2.62 -9.08 3.51
CA VAL A 101 -1.35 -9.72 3.11
C VAL A 101 -1.15 -9.77 1.60
N SER A 102 -2.13 -10.26 0.83
CA SER A 102 -2.01 -10.36 -0.62
C SER A 102 -1.87 -8.99 -1.29
N TYR A 103 -2.64 -8.02 -0.82
CA TYR A 103 -2.55 -6.63 -1.29
C TYR A 103 -1.17 -6.03 -0.97
N HIS A 104 -0.69 -6.21 0.26
CA HIS A 104 0.63 -5.75 0.69
C HIS A 104 1.76 -6.37 -0.13
N ASN A 105 1.71 -7.68 -0.37
CA ASN A 105 2.70 -8.36 -1.20
C ASN A 105 2.73 -7.80 -2.62
N SER A 106 1.56 -7.51 -3.19
CA SER A 106 1.43 -6.90 -4.53
C SER A 106 2.00 -5.48 -4.56
N ILE A 107 1.71 -4.66 -3.55
CA ILE A 107 2.28 -3.32 -3.40
C ILE A 107 3.81 -3.35 -3.28
N THR A 108 4.35 -4.24 -2.46
CA THR A 108 5.79 -4.41 -2.31
C THR A 108 6.43 -4.91 -3.62
N HIS A 109 5.78 -5.83 -4.34
CA HIS A 109 6.24 -6.31 -5.63
C HIS A 109 6.26 -5.17 -6.67
N LEU A 110 5.21 -4.32 -6.69
CA LEU A 110 5.18 -3.14 -7.54
C LEU A 110 6.37 -2.21 -7.26
N LEU A 111 6.65 -1.91 -5.99
CA LEU A 111 7.82 -1.10 -5.62
C LEU A 111 9.14 -1.72 -6.07
N LYS A 112 9.33 -3.03 -5.84
CA LYS A 112 10.50 -3.76 -6.33
C LYS A 112 10.70 -3.61 -7.83
N LEU A 113 9.62 -3.81 -8.59
CA LEU A 113 9.65 -3.73 -10.04
C LEU A 113 10.01 -2.32 -10.52
N LEU A 114 9.40 -1.29 -9.93
CA LEU A 114 9.68 0.11 -10.30
C LEU A 114 11.12 0.51 -9.99
N LEU A 115 11.65 0.09 -8.83
CA LEU A 115 13.05 0.32 -8.47
C LEU A 115 14.01 -0.42 -9.40
N TYR A 116 13.64 -1.64 -9.80
CA TYR A 116 14.46 -2.46 -10.70
C TYR A 116 14.48 -1.92 -12.13
N ILE A 117 13.32 -1.58 -12.70
CA ILE A 117 13.23 -0.94 -14.03
C ILE A 117 14.12 0.31 -14.06
N PHE A 118 14.14 1.07 -12.98
CA PHE A 118 15.01 2.22 -12.88
C PHE A 118 16.50 1.87 -12.79
N SER A 119 16.88 0.88 -11.97
CA SER A 119 18.29 0.51 -11.80
C SER A 119 18.91 -0.02 -13.10
N GLU A 120 18.11 -0.68 -13.93
CA GLU A 120 18.52 -1.20 -15.25
C GLU A 120 18.46 -0.15 -16.36
N SER A 121 17.86 1.01 -16.10
CA SER A 121 17.71 2.03 -17.13
C SER A 121 19.03 2.76 -17.39
N GLY A 122 19.46 2.75 -18.65
CA GLY A 122 20.55 3.60 -19.13
C GLY A 122 20.20 5.10 -19.15
N ASN A 123 18.91 5.45 -19.08
CA ASN A 123 18.42 6.82 -18.94
C ASN A 123 17.38 6.93 -17.81
N PRO A 124 17.83 6.99 -16.55
CA PRO A 124 17.02 7.16 -15.35
C PRO A 124 15.88 8.18 -15.46
N THR A 125 16.15 9.36 -16.01
CA THR A 125 15.20 10.48 -16.05
C THR A 125 14.04 10.25 -17.02
N GLU A 126 14.33 9.66 -18.19
CA GLU A 126 13.33 9.36 -19.21
C GLU A 126 12.38 8.27 -18.74
N VAL A 127 12.92 7.15 -18.25
CA VAL A 127 12.13 6.06 -17.67
C VAL A 127 11.29 6.52 -16.48
N THR A 128 11.81 7.43 -15.65
CA THR A 128 11.03 8.03 -14.56
C THR A 128 9.82 8.78 -15.09
N THR A 129 10.00 9.57 -16.15
CA THR A 129 8.93 10.35 -16.77
C THR A 129 7.86 9.44 -17.39
N GLU A 130 8.28 8.36 -18.04
CA GLU A 130 7.38 7.36 -18.62
C GLU A 130 6.59 6.61 -17.54
N ILE A 131 7.29 6.11 -16.51
CA ILE A 131 6.67 5.47 -15.34
C ILE A 131 5.69 6.43 -14.68
N ASP A 132 6.06 7.68 -14.49
CA ASP A 132 5.19 8.70 -13.90
C ASP A 132 3.91 8.90 -14.70
N SER A 133 4.04 8.99 -16.02
CA SER A 133 2.89 9.06 -16.92
C SER A 133 2.01 7.81 -16.78
N PHE A 134 2.63 6.63 -16.77
CA PHE A 134 1.94 5.35 -16.64
C PHE A 134 1.16 5.24 -15.33
N LEU A 135 1.82 5.53 -14.20
CA LEU A 135 1.22 5.49 -12.86
C LEU A 135 0.15 6.57 -12.71
N SER A 136 0.38 7.77 -13.23
CA SER A 136 -0.60 8.86 -13.15
C SER A 136 -1.85 8.53 -13.97
N ASN A 137 -1.71 7.90 -15.14
CA ASN A 137 -2.84 7.42 -15.94
C ASN A 137 -3.57 6.27 -15.25
N PHE A 138 -2.85 5.34 -14.63
CA PHE A 138 -3.45 4.30 -13.81
C PHE A 138 -4.30 4.90 -12.68
N ILE A 139 -3.73 5.82 -11.90
CA ILE A 139 -4.40 6.49 -10.78
C ILE A 139 -5.64 7.27 -11.24
N LYS A 140 -5.57 8.01 -12.36
CA LYS A 140 -6.74 8.71 -12.92
C LYS A 140 -7.86 7.76 -13.33
N ASN A 141 -7.52 6.55 -13.74
CA ASN A 141 -8.47 5.52 -14.16
C ASN A 141 -8.95 4.65 -13.00
N LEU A 142 -8.43 4.84 -11.79
CA LEU A 142 -9.04 4.32 -10.57
C LEU A 142 -10.34 5.12 -10.34
N GLN A 143 -11.40 4.74 -11.06
CA GLN A 143 -12.74 5.26 -10.81
C GLN A 143 -13.11 4.93 -9.36
N PRO A 144 -13.72 5.86 -8.61
CA PRO A 144 -14.38 5.50 -7.36
C PRO A 144 -15.43 4.46 -7.72
N ARG A 145 -15.18 3.20 -7.33
CA ARG A 145 -16.02 2.06 -7.69
C ARG A 145 -17.45 2.42 -7.34
N ALA A 146 -18.30 2.48 -8.38
CA ALA A 146 -19.59 3.15 -8.34
C ALA A 146 -20.36 2.80 -7.07
N LYS A 147 -20.68 3.84 -6.28
CA LYS A 147 -21.58 3.86 -5.11
C LYS A 147 -22.09 2.47 -4.69
N GLN A 148 -21.22 1.64 -4.12
CA GLN A 148 -21.69 0.63 -3.18
C GLN A 148 -21.88 1.40 -1.87
N THR A 149 -23.10 1.88 -1.68
CA THR A 149 -23.57 2.72 -0.56
C THR A 149 -23.51 2.03 0.79
N LYS A 150 -22.83 0.89 0.90
CA LYS A 150 -22.60 0.23 2.17
C LYS A 150 -21.11 0.07 2.38
N LYS A 151 -20.55 0.99 3.16
CA LYS A 151 -19.28 0.74 3.83
C LYS A 151 -19.45 -0.49 4.72
N PHE A 152 -18.34 -1.08 5.13
CA PHE A 152 -18.31 -2.14 6.14
C PHE A 152 -19.22 -1.83 7.36
N LYS A 153 -19.32 -0.54 7.74
CA LYS A 153 -20.19 -0.02 8.81
C LYS A 153 -21.70 -0.10 8.55
N ASP A 154 -22.16 -0.18 7.31
CA ASP A 154 -23.59 -0.11 6.95
C ASP A 154 -24.25 -1.50 6.84
N ILE A 155 -23.51 -2.56 7.19
CA ILE A 155 -23.99 -3.95 7.13
C ILE A 155 -24.56 -4.42 8.48
N VAL A 156 -24.37 -3.66 9.57
CA VAL A 156 -24.86 -4.07 10.90
C VAL A 156 -25.33 -2.88 11.74
N ASN A 157 -26.62 -2.86 12.12
CA ASN A 157 -27.13 -2.05 13.23
C ASN A 157 -26.49 -2.52 14.53
N PHE A 158 -25.63 -1.75 15.20
CA PHE A 158 -25.37 -1.94 16.64
C PHE A 158 -24.91 -0.67 17.38
N ASP A 159 -25.26 -0.67 18.67
CA ASP A 159 -25.14 0.36 19.71
C ASP A 159 -23.74 0.97 19.89
N ILE A 160 -23.71 2.29 20.07
CA ILE A 160 -22.53 3.18 20.05
C ILE A 160 -21.75 3.16 21.39
N GLY A 161 -21.89 2.13 22.22
CA GLY A 161 -21.30 2.10 23.56
C GLY A 161 -19.78 1.87 23.63
N ASP A 162 -19.20 1.15 22.66
CA ASP A 162 -17.89 0.47 22.86
C ASP A 162 -16.70 1.13 22.14
N SER A 163 -16.95 2.08 21.23
CA SER A 163 -15.89 2.69 20.40
C SER A 163 -14.91 3.57 21.18
N ASN A 164 -15.37 4.23 22.25
CA ASN A 164 -14.51 5.07 23.10
C ASN A 164 -13.56 4.25 23.99
N GLN A 165 -13.93 3.03 24.37
CA GLN A 165 -13.05 2.15 25.14
C GLN A 165 -11.92 1.58 24.27
N LEU A 166 -12.19 1.32 22.99
CA LEU A 166 -11.20 0.80 22.06
C LEU A 166 -10.12 1.86 21.73
N LEU A 167 -10.54 3.11 21.48
CA LEU A 167 -9.62 4.23 21.23
C LEU A 167 -8.70 4.51 22.43
N ASN A 168 -9.23 4.41 23.65
CA ASN A 168 -8.43 4.56 24.87
C ASN A 168 -7.45 3.39 25.09
N LYS A 169 -7.82 2.15 24.73
CA LYS A 169 -6.88 1.01 24.75
C LYS A 169 -5.76 1.16 23.73
N ILE A 170 -6.05 1.71 22.55
CA ILE A 170 -5.05 1.93 21.49
C ILE A 170 -4.06 3.03 21.89
N ARG A 171 -4.54 4.16 22.43
CA ARG A 171 -3.68 5.22 22.97
C ARG A 171 -2.74 4.71 24.07
N LYS A 172 -3.25 3.86 24.97
CA LYS A 172 -2.45 3.32 26.06
C LYS A 172 -1.32 2.40 25.56
N LYS A 173 -1.62 1.52 24.60
CA LYS A 173 -0.60 0.64 23.98
C LYS A 173 0.46 1.39 23.17
N GLN A 174 0.15 2.55 22.60
CA GLN A 174 1.13 3.35 21.86
C GLN A 174 2.07 4.13 22.77
N LEU A 175 1.62 4.51 23.98
CA LEU A 175 2.49 5.12 24.98
C LEU A 175 3.46 4.10 25.59
N ASP A 176 2.99 2.88 25.86
CA ASP A 176 3.84 1.82 26.44
C ASP A 176 5.00 1.39 25.51
N ILE A 177 4.88 1.57 24.18
CA ILE A 177 5.94 1.25 23.21
C ILE A 177 7.02 2.35 23.14
N ILE A 178 6.73 3.57 23.58
CA ILE A 178 7.66 4.72 23.49
C ILE A 178 8.55 4.84 24.74
N PHE A 179 8.21 4.16 25.85
CA PHE A 179 8.95 4.23 27.11
C PHE A 179 9.80 2.98 27.45
N ASP A 180 9.84 1.96 26.59
CA ASP A 180 10.68 0.75 26.79
C ASP A 180 12.04 0.82 26.06
N ASP A 181 12.44 1.99 25.54
CA ASP A 181 13.78 2.28 25.00
C ASP A 181 14.73 2.88 26.07
N ASP A 182 14.63 2.43 27.32
CA ASP A 182 15.70 2.58 28.32
C ASP A 182 16.20 1.19 28.70
N PHE A 183 17.23 0.69 28.00
CA PHE A 183 18.36 -0.11 28.53
C PHE A 183 19.43 -0.38 27.46
#